data_AF-A0A7S1BDJ6-F1
#
_entry.id   AF-A0A7S1BDJ6-F1
#
_cell.length_a   1.000
_cell.length_b   1.000
_cell.length_c   1.000
_cell.angle_alpha   90.00
_cell.angle_beta   90.00
_cell.angle_gamma   90.00
#
_symmetry.space_group_name_H-M   'P 1'
#
loop_
_entity.id
_entity.type
_entity.pdbx_description
1 polymer ?
#
loop_
_entity_poly.entity_id
_entity_poly.type
_entity_poly.pdbx_seq_one_letter_code
_entity_poly.pdbx_strand_id
1 'polypeptide(L)'
;AGITIHGRTAQQGYSKNADWSLVKQAVRETREAGYAHVPIIGNGDILTHYEARRRMHETGVDSVMVGRGALTKPWIFKEFEDDATWTPDAKERVAVYRTLAGYMKDHFGDDAMGRRKSWNFLPWHFEFLSRYRPYPEDEFGAQSLEQPLIQNRNVVSDDLDPLEAVLANRCSDAHDAIASILWESDSDQDAATKLTEFAESPAFKDILETGRMNSGEDKVLVNLPKGTPGKWEKRRGRNPGPKRTDEEIAQIRAERADKKARILAEGGVWPPN
;
A
#
# COMPACT_ATOMS: atom_id res chain seq x y z
N ALA A 1 -4.24 14.36 -22.50
CA ALA A 1 -3.63 13.02 -22.43
C ALA A 1 -2.17 13.16 -22.02
N GLY A 2 -1.60 12.22 -21.28
CA GLY A 2 -0.19 12.22 -20.86
C GLY A 2 0.42 10.82 -20.97
N ILE A 3 1.75 10.73 -20.93
CA ILE A 3 2.49 9.47 -21.07
C ILE A 3 3.22 9.19 -19.75
N THR A 4 2.99 8.02 -19.17
CA THR A 4 3.78 7.54 -18.03
C THR A 4 4.91 6.63 -18.51
N ILE A 5 6.13 6.89 -18.05
CA ILE A 5 7.30 6.09 -18.36
C ILE A 5 7.81 5.46 -17.08
N HIS A 6 7.68 4.14 -16.97
CA HIS A 6 8.39 3.39 -15.93
C HIS A 6 9.86 3.26 -16.35
N GLY A 7 10.81 3.57 -15.46
CA GLY A 7 12.26 3.41 -15.69
C GLY A 7 12.74 1.94 -15.76
N ARG A 8 11.92 1.00 -16.24
CA ARG A 8 12.27 -0.41 -16.40
C ARG A 8 11.70 -0.96 -17.69
N THR A 9 12.41 -1.91 -18.27
CA THR A 9 11.89 -2.68 -19.40
C THR A 9 10.87 -3.72 -18.91
N ALA A 10 9.98 -4.14 -19.79
CA ALA A 10 9.02 -5.21 -19.50
C ALA A 10 9.71 -6.52 -19.05
N GLN A 11 10.91 -6.81 -19.59
CA GLN A 11 11.68 -8.00 -19.22
C GLN A 11 12.31 -7.92 -17.82
N GLN A 12 12.65 -6.72 -17.35
CA GLN A 12 13.21 -6.53 -16.01
C GLN A 12 12.16 -6.74 -14.91
N GLY A 13 10.89 -6.46 -15.20
CA GLY A 13 9.82 -6.51 -14.20
C GLY A 13 10.17 -5.63 -13.00
N TYR A 14 10.33 -6.23 -11.82
CA TYR A 14 10.75 -5.55 -10.59
C TYR A 14 12.12 -5.99 -10.05
N SER A 15 12.90 -6.73 -10.85
CA SER A 15 14.16 -7.37 -10.42
C SER A 15 15.38 -6.44 -10.37
N LYS A 16 15.27 -5.24 -10.94
CA LYS A 16 16.33 -4.22 -10.96
C LYS A 16 15.79 -2.88 -10.46
N ASN A 17 16.65 -1.93 -10.15
CA ASN A 17 16.24 -0.56 -9.87
C ASN A 17 15.69 0.11 -11.14
N ALA A 18 14.77 1.06 -10.96
CA ALA A 18 14.32 1.92 -12.04
C ALA A 18 15.46 2.85 -12.50
N ASP A 19 15.75 2.83 -13.79
CA ASP A 19 16.74 3.67 -14.44
C ASP A 19 16.12 4.99 -14.89
N TRP A 20 16.28 6.01 -14.05
CA TRP A 20 15.79 7.36 -14.31
C TRP A 20 16.63 8.12 -15.35
N SER A 21 17.83 7.62 -15.71
CA SER A 21 18.61 8.20 -16.81
C SER A 21 17.93 7.95 -18.16
N LEU A 22 17.30 6.79 -18.33
CA LEU A 22 16.48 6.48 -19.51
C LEU A 22 15.21 7.31 -19.55
N VAL A 23 14.58 7.58 -18.41
CA VAL A 23 13.43 8.49 -18.31
C VAL A 23 13.83 9.89 -18.75
N LYS A 24 14.96 10.41 -18.25
CA LYS A 24 15.54 11.69 -18.65
C LYS A 24 15.83 11.75 -20.15
N GLN A 25 16.42 10.69 -20.71
CA GLN A 25 16.68 10.59 -22.14
C GLN A 25 15.38 10.67 -22.95
N ALA A 26 14.35 9.91 -22.56
CA ALA A 26 13.06 9.95 -23.23
C ALA A 26 12.40 11.33 -23.15
N VAL A 27 12.47 12.01 -22.00
CA VAL A 27 12.01 13.40 -21.87
C VAL A 27 12.75 14.29 -22.87
N ARG A 28 14.09 14.29 -22.85
CA ARG A 28 14.92 15.11 -23.75
C ARG A 28 14.56 14.90 -25.22
N GLU A 29 14.54 13.65 -25.68
CA GLU A 29 14.23 13.29 -27.07
C GLU A 29 12.81 13.72 -27.46
N THR A 30 11.84 13.59 -26.54
CA THR A 30 10.46 14.04 -26.75
C THR A 30 10.39 15.56 -26.92
N ARG A 31 11.16 16.32 -26.11
CA ARG A 31 11.22 17.79 -26.23
C ARG A 31 11.92 18.23 -27.51
N GLU A 32 13.05 17.63 -27.86
CA GLU A 32 13.80 17.91 -29.09
C GLU A 32 12.98 17.63 -30.36
N ALA A 33 12.13 16.60 -30.32
CA ALA A 33 11.21 16.27 -31.41
C ALA A 33 9.98 17.18 -31.52
N GLY A 34 9.87 18.24 -30.70
CA GLY A 34 8.80 19.24 -30.77
C GLY A 34 7.53 18.91 -29.96
N TYR A 35 7.56 17.87 -29.12
CA TYR A 35 6.40 17.44 -28.32
C TYR A 35 6.43 17.97 -26.88
N ALA A 36 6.84 19.23 -26.69
CA ALA A 36 6.90 19.87 -25.37
C ALA A 36 5.53 19.99 -24.68
N HIS A 37 4.44 19.98 -25.46
CA HIS A 37 3.07 20.07 -24.96
C HIS A 37 2.54 18.75 -24.37
N VAL A 38 3.23 17.62 -24.57
CA VAL A 38 2.80 16.31 -24.05
C VAL A 38 3.32 16.16 -22.62
N PRO A 39 2.44 16.02 -21.61
CA PRO A 39 2.86 15.74 -20.24
C PRO A 39 3.50 14.36 -20.14
N ILE A 40 4.69 14.30 -19.53
CA ILE A 40 5.45 13.09 -19.24
C ILE A 40 5.46 12.87 -17.73
N ILE A 41 5.01 11.69 -17.30
CA ILE A 41 4.97 11.28 -15.91
C ILE A 41 6.05 10.23 -15.67
N GLY A 42 7.02 10.51 -14.81
CA GLY A 42 8.06 9.55 -14.42
C GLY A 42 7.52 8.51 -13.42
N ASN A 43 7.98 7.26 -13.52
CA ASN A 43 7.59 6.20 -12.61
C ASN A 43 8.74 5.23 -12.31
N GLY A 44 8.77 4.75 -11.08
CA GLY A 44 9.70 3.69 -10.66
C GLY A 44 10.40 4.02 -9.35
N ASP A 45 10.25 3.13 -8.39
CA ASP A 45 10.98 3.13 -7.12
C ASP A 45 10.94 4.41 -6.28
N ILE A 46 9.81 5.10 -6.27
CA ILE A 46 9.54 6.23 -5.37
C ILE A 46 8.95 5.70 -4.06
N LEU A 47 9.55 6.08 -2.92
CA LEU A 47 9.01 5.82 -1.57
C LEU A 47 8.83 7.10 -0.72
N THR A 48 9.52 8.18 -1.07
CA THR A 48 9.50 9.43 -0.31
C THR A 48 9.23 10.65 -1.20
N HIS A 49 8.72 11.75 -0.62
CA HIS A 49 8.50 12.99 -1.37
C HIS A 49 9.80 13.52 -1.99
N TYR A 50 10.94 13.38 -1.28
CA TYR A 50 12.18 14.06 -1.64
C TYR A 50 12.88 13.30 -2.76
N GLU A 51 12.81 11.97 -2.75
CA GLU A 51 13.21 11.13 -3.89
C GLU A 51 12.47 11.60 -5.15
N ALA A 52 11.14 11.72 -5.08
CA ALA A 52 10.34 12.14 -6.21
C ALA A 52 10.66 13.55 -6.70
N ARG A 53 10.78 14.55 -5.80
CA ARG A 53 11.15 15.92 -6.17
C ARG A 53 12.51 15.97 -6.87
N ARG A 54 13.50 15.24 -6.34
CA ARG A 54 14.82 15.11 -6.97
C ARG A 54 14.73 14.47 -8.34
N ARG A 55 13.97 13.37 -8.50
CA ARG A 55 13.76 12.73 -9.80
C ARG A 55 13.07 13.66 -10.80
N MET A 56 12.07 14.44 -10.38
CA MET A 56 11.43 15.44 -11.23
C MET A 56 12.45 16.47 -11.72
N HIS A 57 13.26 17.01 -10.81
CA HIS A 57 14.30 18.00 -11.13
C HIS A 57 15.38 17.42 -12.06
N GLU A 58 15.88 16.21 -11.80
CA GLU A 58 16.94 15.57 -12.58
C GLU A 58 16.52 15.23 -14.01
N THR A 59 15.27 14.79 -14.18
CA THR A 59 14.79 14.21 -15.44
C THR A 59 13.94 15.16 -16.28
N GLY A 60 13.36 16.20 -15.67
CA GLY A 60 12.47 17.14 -16.34
C GLY A 60 11.09 16.57 -16.64
N VAL A 61 10.68 15.48 -15.98
CA VAL A 61 9.28 15.01 -16.05
C VAL A 61 8.33 16.02 -15.42
N ASP A 62 7.11 16.09 -15.94
CA ASP A 62 6.10 17.04 -15.48
C ASP A 62 5.44 16.61 -14.15
N SER A 63 5.46 15.30 -13.86
CA SER A 63 4.94 14.72 -12.62
C SER A 63 5.56 13.34 -12.37
N VAL A 64 5.25 12.74 -11.21
CA VAL A 64 5.60 11.36 -10.90
C VAL A 64 4.37 10.53 -10.55
N MET A 65 4.43 9.24 -10.88
CA MET A 65 3.44 8.26 -10.45
C MET A 65 4.04 7.37 -9.37
N VAL A 66 3.32 7.19 -8.27
CA VAL A 66 3.71 6.30 -7.16
C VAL A 66 2.85 5.05 -7.20
N GLY A 67 3.50 3.88 -7.25
CA GLY A 67 2.83 2.57 -7.21
C GLY A 67 2.99 1.90 -5.86
N ARG A 68 3.91 0.94 -5.75
CA ARG A 68 4.20 0.18 -4.51
C ARG A 68 4.52 1.08 -3.30
N GLY A 69 5.10 2.26 -3.52
CA GLY A 69 5.35 3.24 -2.46
C GLY A 69 4.06 3.67 -1.76
N ALA A 70 2.96 3.83 -2.49
CA ALA A 70 1.65 4.17 -1.92
C ALA A 70 1.01 2.99 -1.15
N LEU A 71 1.33 1.74 -1.50
CA LEU A 71 0.90 0.58 -0.72
C LEU A 71 1.70 0.46 0.59
N THR A 72 3.00 0.75 0.53
CA THR A 72 3.91 0.69 1.69
C THR A 72 3.68 1.86 2.64
N LYS A 73 3.42 3.04 2.08
CA LYS A 73 3.28 4.31 2.80
C LYS A 73 2.08 5.09 2.23
N PRO A 74 0.83 4.74 2.60
CA PRO A 74 -0.38 5.38 2.04
C PRO A 74 -0.43 6.90 2.20
N TRP A 75 0.25 7.44 3.23
CA TRP A 75 0.35 8.88 3.49
C TRP A 75 1.40 9.61 2.66
N ILE A 76 2.11 8.95 1.74
CA ILE A 76 3.11 9.61 0.87
C ILE A 76 2.51 10.81 0.11
N PHE A 77 1.22 10.79 -0.25
CA PHE A 77 0.57 11.92 -0.91
C PHE A 77 0.40 13.14 0.01
N LYS A 78 0.17 12.91 1.30
CA LYS A 78 0.18 13.98 2.30
C LYS A 78 1.57 14.59 2.44
N GLU A 79 2.61 13.77 2.44
CA GLU A 79 3.99 14.28 2.44
C GLU A 79 4.30 15.14 1.21
N PHE A 80 3.77 14.79 0.03
CA PHE A 80 3.89 15.64 -1.16
C PHE A 80 3.16 16.98 -1.05
N GLU A 81 1.99 16.98 -0.42
CA GLU A 81 1.16 18.17 -0.21
C GLU A 81 1.79 19.11 0.82
N ASP A 82 2.26 18.55 1.94
CA ASP A 82 2.87 19.29 3.04
C ASP A 82 4.34 19.66 2.76
N ASP A 83 4.96 19.06 1.74
CA ASP A 83 6.40 19.11 1.46
C ASP A 83 7.26 18.77 2.70
N ALA A 84 6.77 17.79 3.48
CA ALA A 84 7.38 17.36 4.73
C ALA A 84 7.21 15.86 4.95
N THR A 85 8.22 15.23 5.54
CA THR A 85 8.16 13.80 5.89
C THR A 85 7.33 13.62 7.15
N TRP A 86 6.36 12.71 7.12
CA TRP A 86 5.60 12.30 8.29
C TRP A 86 6.05 10.90 8.73
N THR A 87 6.46 10.80 9.98
CA THR A 87 6.91 9.55 10.62
C THR A 87 5.87 9.08 11.64
N PRO A 88 4.73 8.52 11.19
CA PRO A 88 3.69 8.10 12.12
C PRO A 88 4.18 6.99 13.03
N ASP A 89 3.83 7.10 14.31
CA ASP A 89 4.06 6.03 15.27
C ASP A 89 3.18 4.80 14.98
N ALA A 90 3.35 3.73 15.77
CA ALA A 90 2.58 2.51 15.61
C ALA A 90 1.06 2.73 15.71
N LYS A 91 0.59 3.61 16.61
CA LYS A 91 -0.84 3.89 16.82
C LYS A 91 -1.42 4.70 15.67
N GLU A 92 -0.68 5.70 15.19
CA GLU A 92 -1.05 6.47 14.00
C GLU A 92 -1.16 5.58 12.76
N ARG A 93 -0.25 4.60 12.60
CA ARG A 93 -0.35 3.61 11.51
C ARG A 93 -1.55 2.68 11.64
N VAL A 94 -1.90 2.28 12.86
CA VAL A 94 -3.15 1.55 13.13
C VAL A 94 -4.36 2.38 12.69
N ALA A 95 -4.41 3.67 13.01
CA ALA A 95 -5.50 4.57 12.62
C ALA A 95 -5.63 4.70 11.08
N VAL A 96 -4.52 4.79 10.36
CA VAL A 96 -4.51 4.78 8.88
C VAL A 96 -5.18 3.51 8.33
N TYR A 97 -4.89 2.36 8.91
CA TYR A 97 -5.45 1.09 8.43
C TYR A 97 -6.87 0.81 8.90
N ARG A 98 -7.23 1.30 10.08
CA ARG A 98 -8.62 1.35 10.55
C ARG A 98 -9.47 2.17 9.59
N THR A 99 -8.96 3.29 9.11
CA THR A 99 -9.60 4.12 8.07
C THR A 99 -9.82 3.30 6.79
N LEU A 100 -8.80 2.55 6.32
CA LEU A 100 -8.94 1.66 5.16
C LEU A 100 -10.03 0.59 5.37
N ALA A 101 -10.06 -0.06 6.53
CA ALA A 101 -11.10 -1.03 6.87
C ALA A 101 -12.49 -0.38 6.92
N GLY A 102 -12.59 0.85 7.43
CA GLY A 102 -13.79 1.68 7.40
C GLY A 102 -14.29 1.92 5.98
N TYR A 103 -13.43 2.35 5.06
CA TYR A 103 -13.79 2.52 3.65
C TYR A 103 -14.25 1.22 2.99
N MET A 104 -13.64 0.09 3.34
CA MET A 104 -14.08 -1.22 2.84
C MET A 104 -15.44 -1.62 3.37
N LYS A 105 -15.71 -1.42 4.66
CA LYS A 105 -17.04 -1.62 5.26
C LYS A 105 -18.08 -0.74 4.59
N ASP A 106 -17.76 0.53 4.40
CA ASP A 106 -18.67 1.46 3.76
C ASP A 106 -18.93 1.04 2.33
N HIS A 107 -17.90 0.70 1.54
CA HIS A 107 -18.02 0.35 0.13
C HIS A 107 -18.65 -1.04 -0.12
N PHE A 108 -18.22 -2.07 0.61
CA PHE A 108 -18.63 -3.47 0.38
C PHE A 108 -19.73 -3.99 1.32
N GLY A 109 -19.93 -3.33 2.47
CA GLY A 109 -20.83 -3.72 3.56
C GLY A 109 -20.08 -4.13 4.83
N ASP A 110 -20.63 -3.83 6.01
CA ASP A 110 -20.17 -4.37 7.30
C ASP A 110 -20.96 -5.64 7.66
N ASP A 111 -20.99 -6.57 6.71
CA ASP A 111 -21.65 -7.87 6.83
C ASP A 111 -20.69 -8.99 6.39
N ALA A 112 -21.12 -10.25 6.47
CA ALA A 112 -20.31 -11.39 6.05
C ALA A 112 -19.88 -11.33 4.57
N MET A 113 -20.70 -10.72 3.70
CA MET A 113 -20.38 -10.57 2.28
C MET A 113 -19.33 -9.48 2.06
N GLY A 114 -19.46 -8.34 2.71
CA GLY A 114 -18.53 -7.24 2.63
C GLY A 114 -17.17 -7.60 3.24
N ARG A 115 -17.16 -8.33 4.37
CA ARG A 115 -15.95 -8.94 4.91
C ARG A 115 -15.28 -9.85 3.89
N ARG A 116 -16.02 -10.80 3.29
CA ARG A 116 -15.49 -11.71 2.26
C ARG A 116 -14.93 -11.00 1.03
N LYS A 117 -15.55 -9.89 0.60
CA LYS A 117 -15.04 -9.07 -0.53
C LYS A 117 -13.73 -8.38 -0.16
N SER A 118 -13.65 -7.86 1.05
CA SER A 118 -12.50 -7.12 1.58
C SER A 118 -11.30 -8.03 1.89
N TRP A 119 -11.55 -9.29 2.25
CA TRP A 119 -10.54 -10.23 2.73
C TRP A 119 -9.49 -10.65 1.69
N ASN A 120 -9.74 -10.46 0.40
CA ASN A 120 -8.69 -10.70 -0.61
C ASN A 120 -7.65 -9.57 -0.64
N PHE A 121 -7.98 -8.39 -0.11
CA PHE A 121 -7.15 -7.20 -0.21
C PHE A 121 -6.62 -6.73 1.15
N LEU A 122 -7.45 -6.68 2.21
CA LEU A 122 -7.03 -6.09 3.49
C LEU A 122 -5.84 -6.83 4.13
N PRO A 123 -5.85 -8.17 4.29
CA PRO A 123 -4.67 -8.91 4.74
C PRO A 123 -3.50 -8.80 3.75
N TRP A 124 -3.76 -8.90 2.44
CA TRP A 124 -2.72 -8.81 1.41
C TRP A 124 -2.01 -7.45 1.41
N HIS A 125 -2.72 -6.35 1.65
CA HIS A 125 -2.14 -5.01 1.67
C HIS A 125 -1.14 -4.85 2.83
N PHE A 126 -1.34 -5.55 3.96
CA PHE A 126 -0.37 -5.57 5.07
C PHE A 126 1.00 -6.12 4.69
N GLU A 127 1.09 -6.91 3.63
CA GLU A 127 2.38 -7.33 3.06
C GLU A 127 3.25 -6.13 2.67
N PHE A 128 2.64 -5.01 2.27
CA PHE A 128 3.35 -3.77 1.94
C PHE A 128 3.58 -2.90 3.17
N LEU A 129 2.55 -2.67 4.00
CA LEU A 129 2.70 -1.80 5.18
C LEU A 129 3.74 -2.33 6.16
N SER A 130 3.86 -3.65 6.33
CA SER A 130 4.86 -4.26 7.22
C SER A 130 6.33 -3.96 6.82
N ARG A 131 6.53 -3.46 5.60
CA ARG A 131 7.82 -3.03 5.08
C ARG A 131 8.12 -1.57 5.39
N TYR A 132 7.15 -0.79 5.88
CA TYR A 132 7.36 0.62 6.22
C TYR A 132 8.44 0.77 7.30
N ARG A 133 9.36 1.70 7.08
CA ARG A 133 10.30 2.20 8.07
C ARG A 133 10.30 3.72 7.99
N PRO A 134 10.64 4.43 9.08
CA PRO A 134 10.90 5.86 8.99
C PRO A 134 12.10 6.10 8.06
N TYR A 135 11.96 7.04 7.13
CA TYR A 135 12.99 7.44 6.18
C TYR A 135 13.13 8.97 6.19
N PRO A 136 13.63 9.58 7.28
CA PRO A 136 13.83 11.02 7.31
C PRO A 136 14.94 11.43 6.33
N GLU A 137 14.79 12.60 5.70
CA GLU A 137 15.66 13.02 4.59
C GLU A 137 17.10 13.28 5.01
N ASP A 138 17.34 13.76 6.22
CA ASP A 138 18.67 14.02 6.78
C ASP A 138 19.50 12.74 6.93
N GLU A 139 18.85 11.60 7.20
CA GLU A 139 19.51 10.30 7.31
C GLU A 139 19.59 9.56 5.96
N PHE A 140 18.48 9.49 5.22
CA PHE A 140 18.34 8.62 4.04
C PHE A 140 18.42 9.35 2.70
N GLY A 141 18.46 10.69 2.72
CA GLY A 141 18.49 11.50 1.50
C GLY A 141 19.69 11.18 0.62
N ALA A 142 20.89 11.03 1.19
CA ALA A 142 22.09 10.66 0.44
C ALA A 142 22.00 9.22 -0.11
N GLN A 143 21.58 8.26 0.72
CA GLN A 143 21.43 6.86 0.32
C GLN A 143 20.46 6.69 -0.85
N SER A 144 19.36 7.45 -0.85
CA SER A 144 18.33 7.37 -1.89
C SER A 144 18.82 7.68 -3.31
N LEU A 145 19.96 8.37 -3.44
CA LEU A 145 20.59 8.67 -4.72
C LEU A 145 21.27 7.44 -5.32
N GLU A 146 21.88 6.62 -4.48
CA GLU A 146 22.61 5.42 -4.89
C GLU A 146 21.68 4.21 -5.01
N GLN A 147 20.75 4.07 -4.05
CA GLN A 147 19.83 2.94 -3.96
C GLN A 147 18.43 3.41 -3.57
N PRO A 148 17.41 3.13 -4.40
CA PRO A 148 16.04 3.50 -4.07
C PRO A 148 15.56 2.84 -2.77
N LEU A 149 14.95 3.63 -1.89
CA LEU A 149 14.64 3.19 -0.53
C LEU A 149 13.60 2.07 -0.48
N ILE A 150 12.70 2.01 -1.47
CA ILE A 150 11.73 0.91 -1.59
C ILE A 150 12.37 -0.46 -1.82
N GLN A 151 13.62 -0.50 -2.29
CA GLN A 151 14.36 -1.74 -2.48
C GLN A 151 15.17 -2.11 -1.23
N ASN A 152 15.29 -1.19 -0.27
CA ASN A 152 16.02 -1.44 0.96
C ASN A 152 15.34 -2.55 1.79
N ARG A 153 16.17 -3.33 2.49
CA ARG A 153 15.78 -4.44 3.35
C ARG A 153 16.24 -4.20 4.80
N ASN A 154 16.14 -2.94 5.26
CA ASN A 154 16.52 -2.54 6.63
C ASN A 154 16.11 -3.60 7.65
N VAL A 155 17.10 -4.08 8.39
CA VAL A 155 16.93 -5.10 9.42
C VAL A 155 16.07 -4.51 10.53
N VAL A 156 15.13 -5.32 10.99
CA VAL A 156 14.28 -4.97 12.12
C VAL A 156 15.05 -5.26 13.39
N SER A 157 15.05 -4.33 14.35
CA SER A 157 15.58 -4.60 15.69
C SER A 157 14.87 -5.80 16.30
N ASP A 158 15.59 -6.64 17.03
CA ASP A 158 14.97 -7.72 17.82
C ASP A 158 14.22 -7.16 19.04
N ASP A 159 14.53 -5.93 19.44
CA ASP A 159 13.92 -5.21 20.56
C ASP A 159 12.95 -4.13 20.04
N LEU A 160 11.76 -4.56 19.61
CA LEU A 160 10.67 -3.69 19.21
C LEU A 160 9.60 -3.64 20.30
N ASP A 161 8.94 -2.48 20.40
CA ASP A 161 7.64 -2.39 21.09
C ASP A 161 6.68 -3.47 20.54
N PRO A 162 5.83 -4.09 21.38
CA PRO A 162 4.94 -5.18 20.94
C PRO A 162 4.07 -4.81 19.74
N LEU A 163 3.55 -3.58 19.69
CA LEU A 163 2.71 -3.13 18.57
C LEU A 163 3.55 -2.97 17.29
N GLU A 164 4.77 -2.45 17.42
CA GLU A 164 5.73 -2.38 16.32
C GLU A 164 6.07 -3.77 15.77
N ALA A 165 6.28 -4.76 16.65
CA ALA A 165 6.58 -6.13 16.25
C ALA A 165 5.45 -6.76 15.42
N VAL A 166 4.19 -6.52 15.80
CA VAL A 166 3.02 -6.96 15.03
C VAL A 166 2.95 -6.25 13.68
N LEU A 167 3.10 -4.92 13.66
CA LEU A 167 3.00 -4.15 12.42
C LEU A 167 4.14 -4.44 11.43
N ALA A 168 5.33 -4.77 11.91
CA ALA A 168 6.48 -5.13 11.08
C ALA A 168 6.49 -6.60 10.62
N ASN A 169 5.56 -7.42 11.13
CA ASN A 169 5.52 -8.85 10.85
C ASN A 169 5.15 -9.14 9.38
N ARG A 170 5.82 -10.11 8.75
CA ARG A 170 5.65 -10.48 7.33
C ARG A 170 4.89 -11.80 7.11
N CYS A 171 4.45 -12.45 8.17
CA CYS A 171 3.68 -13.67 8.12
C CYS A 171 2.24 -13.39 7.68
N SER A 172 1.73 -14.17 6.71
CA SER A 172 0.35 -14.04 6.25
C SER A 172 -0.66 -14.31 7.36
N ASP A 173 -0.34 -15.24 8.27
CA ASP A 173 -1.23 -15.60 9.39
C ASP A 173 -1.35 -14.43 10.38
N ALA A 174 -0.28 -13.66 10.59
CA ALA A 174 -0.34 -12.39 11.32
C ALA A 174 -1.18 -11.35 10.56
N HIS A 175 -1.03 -11.24 9.23
CA HIS A 175 -1.81 -10.28 8.43
C HIS A 175 -3.31 -10.54 8.50
N ASP A 176 -3.73 -11.81 8.50
CA ASP A 176 -5.14 -12.20 8.67
C ASP A 176 -5.67 -11.86 10.07
N ALA A 177 -4.86 -12.06 11.11
CA ALA A 177 -5.21 -11.70 12.48
C ALA A 177 -5.34 -10.18 12.65
N ILE A 178 -4.37 -9.42 12.14
CA ILE A 178 -4.39 -7.94 12.15
C ILE A 178 -5.63 -7.42 11.42
N ALA A 179 -5.90 -7.94 10.21
CA ALA A 179 -7.08 -7.55 9.44
C ALA A 179 -8.39 -7.86 10.18
N SER A 180 -8.46 -8.99 10.92
CA SER A 180 -9.60 -9.32 11.79
C SER A 180 -9.76 -8.31 12.92
N ILE A 181 -8.69 -8.05 13.66
CA ILE A 181 -8.70 -7.13 14.79
C ILE A 181 -9.15 -5.74 14.35
N LEU A 182 -8.56 -5.17 13.29
CA LEU A 182 -9.00 -3.88 12.76
C LEU A 182 -10.13 -3.93 11.74
N TRP A 183 -10.83 -5.04 11.59
CA TRP A 183 -12.21 -5.03 11.12
C TRP A 183 -13.16 -4.89 12.30
N GLU A 184 -12.88 -5.57 13.41
CA GLU A 184 -13.79 -5.77 14.55
C GLU A 184 -13.68 -4.72 15.66
N SER A 185 -12.60 -3.94 15.71
CA SER A 185 -12.50 -2.86 16.72
C SER A 185 -13.44 -1.68 16.42
N ASP A 186 -13.84 -0.97 17.47
CA ASP A 186 -14.82 0.12 17.39
C ASP A 186 -14.16 1.51 17.23
N SER A 187 -12.87 1.61 17.54
CA SER A 187 -12.08 2.84 17.43
C SER A 187 -10.60 2.54 17.18
N ASP A 188 -9.82 3.59 16.86
CA ASP A 188 -8.37 3.47 16.70
C ASP A 188 -7.68 3.04 18.00
N GLN A 189 -8.17 3.55 19.14
CA GLN A 189 -7.64 3.17 20.46
C GLN A 189 -7.96 1.71 20.80
N ASP A 190 -9.18 1.25 20.49
CA ASP A 190 -9.57 -0.15 20.68
C ASP A 190 -8.75 -1.09 19.79
N ALA A 191 -8.48 -0.70 18.54
CA ALA A 191 -7.61 -1.46 17.65
C ALA A 191 -6.16 -1.53 18.16
N ALA A 192 -5.60 -0.41 18.59
CA ALA A 192 -4.24 -0.37 19.12
C ALA A 192 -4.11 -1.25 20.37
N THR A 193 -5.10 -1.20 21.27
CA THR A 193 -5.13 -2.07 22.46
C THR A 193 -5.19 -3.55 22.06
N LYS A 194 -6.16 -3.96 21.24
CA LYS A 194 -6.32 -5.37 20.81
C LYS A 194 -5.12 -5.90 20.05
N LEU A 195 -4.46 -5.07 19.23
CA LEU A 195 -3.23 -5.45 18.53
C LEU A 195 -2.04 -5.60 19.48
N THR A 196 -1.96 -4.77 20.51
CA THR A 196 -0.93 -4.89 21.57
C THR A 196 -1.14 -6.17 22.38
N GLU A 197 -2.38 -6.46 22.78
CA GLU A 197 -2.73 -7.73 23.45
C GLU A 197 -2.42 -8.94 22.57
N PHE A 198 -2.71 -8.85 21.26
CA PHE A 198 -2.35 -9.87 20.29
C PHE A 198 -0.84 -10.08 20.21
N ALA A 199 -0.04 -9.01 20.20
CA ALA A 199 1.43 -9.08 20.17
C ALA A 199 2.01 -9.89 21.33
N GLU A 200 1.40 -9.80 22.51
CA GLU A 200 1.86 -10.49 23.72
C GLU A 200 1.28 -11.91 23.85
N SER A 201 0.28 -12.24 23.02
CA SER A 201 -0.46 -13.48 23.10
C SER A 201 0.37 -14.72 22.72
N PRO A 202 0.03 -15.91 23.26
CA PRO A 202 0.61 -17.17 22.79
C PRO A 202 0.40 -17.42 21.30
N ALA A 203 -0.70 -16.92 20.72
CA ALA A 203 -1.00 -17.09 19.30
C ALA A 203 -0.01 -16.34 18.41
N PHE A 204 0.37 -15.12 18.77
CA PHE A 204 1.38 -14.38 18.00
C PHE A 204 2.77 -15.00 18.19
N LYS A 205 3.11 -15.48 19.39
CA LYS A 205 4.35 -16.24 19.62
C LYS A 205 4.44 -17.49 18.76
N ASP A 206 3.35 -18.26 18.64
CA ASP A 206 3.27 -19.41 17.73
C ASP A 206 3.47 -18.97 16.28
N ILE A 207 2.85 -17.86 15.84
CA ILE A 207 3.08 -17.31 14.49
C ILE A 207 4.55 -16.93 14.25
N LEU A 208 5.26 -16.41 15.26
CA LEU A 208 6.69 -16.10 15.13
C LEU A 208 7.53 -17.37 14.95
N GLU A 209 7.11 -18.51 15.50
CA GLU A 209 7.82 -19.79 15.41
C GLU A 209 7.43 -20.63 14.18
N THR A 210 6.15 -20.67 13.85
CA THR A 210 5.55 -21.65 12.92
C THR A 210 4.79 -21.01 11.75
N GLY A 211 4.63 -19.69 11.77
CA GLY A 211 3.79 -18.96 10.82
C GLY A 211 4.25 -19.06 9.36
N ARG A 212 3.28 -19.00 8.44
CA ARG A 212 3.56 -19.05 7.01
C ARG A 212 4.16 -17.72 6.53
N MET A 213 5.42 -17.77 6.12
CA MET A 213 6.03 -16.65 5.40
C MET A 213 5.43 -16.53 4.00
N ASN A 214 5.01 -15.32 3.63
CA ASN A 214 4.60 -15.06 2.26
C ASN A 214 5.78 -15.30 1.31
N SER A 215 5.73 -16.41 0.57
CA SER A 215 6.72 -16.71 -0.49
C SER A 215 6.63 -15.78 -1.71
N GLY A 216 5.66 -14.84 -1.69
CA GLY A 216 5.15 -14.10 -2.85
C GLY A 216 6.09 -13.07 -3.46
N GLU A 217 7.01 -12.47 -2.68
CA GLU A 217 7.89 -11.44 -3.22
C GLU A 217 9.36 -11.55 -2.81
N ASP A 218 9.71 -12.21 -1.70
CA ASP A 218 11.14 -12.44 -1.37
C ASP A 218 11.84 -13.35 -2.38
N LYS A 219 11.10 -14.13 -3.17
CA LYS A 219 11.63 -14.91 -4.31
C LYS A 219 11.76 -14.12 -5.62
N VAL A 220 11.11 -12.96 -5.76
CA VAL A 220 11.14 -12.17 -7.01
C VAL A 220 12.44 -11.36 -7.15
N LEU A 221 13.30 -11.37 -6.13
CA LEU A 221 14.65 -10.80 -6.17
C LEU A 221 15.78 -11.85 -6.21
N VAL A 222 15.47 -13.14 -6.30
CA VAL A 222 16.49 -14.19 -6.46
C VAL A 222 16.25 -14.97 -7.75
N ASN A 223 17.17 -14.77 -8.70
CA ASN A 223 17.54 -15.66 -9.80
C ASN A 223 16.42 -16.57 -10.33
N LEU A 224 15.71 -16.11 -11.37
CA LEU A 224 14.95 -17.03 -12.20
C LEU A 224 15.86 -17.59 -13.32
N PRO A 225 15.97 -18.92 -13.47
CA PRO A 225 16.41 -19.52 -14.73
C PRO A 225 15.45 -19.09 -15.84
N LYS A 226 15.97 -19.00 -17.08
CA LYS A 226 15.13 -18.78 -18.28
C LYS A 226 14.09 -19.89 -18.40
N GLY A 227 12.88 -19.62 -17.90
CA GLY A 227 11.73 -20.53 -17.94
C GLY A 227 10.66 -20.04 -18.93
N THR A 228 10.18 -20.97 -19.74
CA THR A 228 9.16 -20.80 -20.80
C THR A 228 7.88 -20.11 -20.30
N PRO A 229 7.17 -19.29 -21.11
CA PRO A 229 6.07 -18.45 -20.66
C PRO A 229 5.01 -19.22 -19.86
N GLY A 230 4.84 -18.83 -18.59
CA GLY A 230 3.81 -19.38 -17.71
C GLY A 230 2.40 -18.93 -18.11
N LYS A 231 1.43 -19.81 -17.90
CA LYS A 231 0.00 -19.69 -18.24
C LYS A 231 -0.69 -18.49 -17.57
N TRP A 232 -0.60 -17.31 -18.18
CA TRP A 232 -1.37 -16.12 -17.78
C TRP A 232 -2.87 -16.19 -18.13
N GLU A 233 -3.32 -17.24 -18.84
CA GLU A 233 -4.73 -17.38 -19.26
C GLU A 233 -5.70 -17.82 -18.14
N LYS A 234 -5.23 -18.41 -17.03
CA LYS A 234 -6.15 -19.04 -16.05
C LYS A 234 -6.76 -18.10 -14.99
N ARG A 235 -6.39 -16.81 -14.95
CA ARG A 235 -6.96 -15.86 -13.98
C ARG A 235 -8.18 -15.08 -14.51
N ARG A 236 -8.57 -15.26 -15.77
CA ARG A 236 -9.87 -14.79 -16.30
C ARG A 236 -10.92 -15.88 -16.13
N GLY A 237 -11.52 -15.98 -14.95
CA GLY A 237 -12.50 -17.05 -14.71
C GLY A 237 -13.10 -17.17 -13.31
N ARG A 238 -13.08 -16.13 -12.47
CA ARG A 238 -14.07 -16.10 -11.38
C ARG A 238 -15.40 -15.70 -12.02
N ASN A 239 -16.36 -16.62 -12.07
CA ASN A 239 -17.74 -16.26 -12.34
C ASN A 239 -18.11 -15.11 -11.37
N PRO A 240 -18.67 -13.99 -11.84
CA PRO A 240 -19.18 -12.98 -10.94
C PRO A 240 -20.13 -13.67 -9.95
N GLY A 241 -19.98 -13.36 -8.66
CA GLY A 241 -20.90 -13.85 -7.64
C GLY A 241 -22.35 -13.50 -8.02
N PRO A 242 -23.35 -14.15 -7.39
CA PRO A 242 -24.76 -13.90 -7.70
C PRO A 242 -25.05 -12.39 -7.69
N LYS A 243 -25.67 -11.89 -8.77
CA LYS A 243 -26.10 -10.49 -8.86
C LYS A 243 -27.19 -10.29 -7.80
N ARG A 244 -27.03 -9.25 -6.97
CA ARG A 244 -28.06 -8.83 -6.02
C ARG A 244 -29.33 -8.41 -6.77
N THR A 245 -30.50 -8.64 -6.19
CA THR A 245 -31.77 -8.16 -6.74
C THR A 245 -31.91 -6.65 -6.57
N ASP A 246 -32.80 -6.03 -7.33
CA ASP A 246 -33.07 -4.59 -7.20
C ASP A 246 -33.63 -4.22 -5.81
N GLU A 247 -34.38 -5.13 -5.18
CA GLU A 247 -34.86 -4.98 -3.80
C GLU A 247 -33.72 -4.99 -2.79
N GLU A 248 -32.76 -5.93 -2.91
CA GLU A 248 -31.57 -5.96 -2.06
C GLU A 248 -30.73 -4.69 -2.23
N ILE A 249 -30.62 -4.16 -3.45
CA ILE A 249 -29.91 -2.91 -3.73
C ILE A 249 -30.65 -1.71 -3.10
N ALA A 250 -31.98 -1.68 -3.17
CA ALA A 250 -32.79 -0.62 -2.57
C ALA A 250 -32.69 -0.62 -1.04
N GLN A 251 -32.73 -1.80 -0.42
CA GLN A 251 -32.59 -1.94 1.03
C GLN A 251 -31.22 -1.46 1.53
N ILE A 252 -30.14 -1.88 0.87
CA ILE A 252 -28.77 -1.43 1.21
C ILE A 252 -28.62 0.09 1.09
N ARG A 253 -29.29 0.71 0.10
CA ARG A 253 -29.28 2.18 -0.07
C ARG A 253 -30.03 2.89 1.06
N ALA A 254 -31.16 2.34 1.51
CA ALA A 254 -31.92 2.88 2.63
C ALA A 254 -31.10 2.79 3.93
N GLU A 255 -30.52 1.62 4.23
CA GLU A 255 -29.67 1.41 5.42
C GLU A 255 -28.45 2.34 5.43
N ARG A 256 -27.83 2.57 4.25
CA ARG A 256 -26.74 3.56 4.12
C ARG A 256 -27.20 4.99 4.35
N ALA A 257 -28.39 5.37 3.90
CA ALA A 257 -28.93 6.71 4.11
C ALA A 257 -29.17 6.97 5.60
N ASP A 258 -29.69 5.98 6.33
CA ASP A 258 -29.90 6.05 7.77
C ASP A 258 -28.56 6.12 8.54
N LYS A 259 -27.56 5.30 8.15
CA LYS A 259 -26.22 5.35 8.75
C LYS A 259 -25.55 6.71 8.54
N LYS A 260 -25.67 7.28 7.33
CA LYS A 260 -25.17 8.61 7.01
C LYS A 260 -25.85 9.69 7.86
N ALA A 261 -27.17 9.63 8.01
CA ALA A 261 -27.92 10.56 8.83
C ALA A 261 -27.48 10.52 10.30
N ARG A 262 -27.24 9.32 10.85
CA ARG A 262 -26.74 9.15 12.23
C ARG A 262 -25.35 9.77 12.43
N ILE A 263 -24.39 9.47 11.54
CA ILE A 263 -23.01 10.00 11.64
C ILE A 263 -23.00 11.54 11.58
N LEU A 264 -23.81 12.13 10.70
CA LEU A 264 -23.92 13.59 10.60
C LEU A 264 -24.59 14.20 11.83
N ALA A 265 -25.58 13.54 12.43
CA ALA A 265 -26.24 13.99 13.66
C ALA A 265 -25.31 13.96 14.88
N GLU A 266 -24.33 13.04 14.90
CA GLU A 266 -23.31 12.92 15.95
C GLU A 266 -22.11 13.87 15.71
N GLY A 267 -22.17 14.74 14.69
CA GLY A 267 -21.11 15.70 14.35
C GLY A 267 -19.93 15.09 13.59
N GLY A 268 -20.04 13.84 13.13
CA GLY A 268 -19.05 13.17 12.30
C GLY A 268 -19.09 13.62 10.83
N VAL A 269 -17.98 13.39 10.11
CA VAL A 269 -17.87 13.70 8.67
C VAL A 269 -18.13 12.45 7.85
N TRP A 270 -19.02 12.55 6.86
CA TRP A 270 -19.27 11.47 5.90
C TRP A 270 -18.34 11.61 4.67
N PRO A 271 -17.68 10.53 4.20
CA PRO A 271 -16.76 10.61 3.06
C PRO A 271 -17.48 11.11 1.78
N PRO A 272 -16.83 11.94 0.94
CA PRO A 272 -17.39 12.30 -0.35
C PRO A 272 -17.57 11.05 -1.24
N ASN A 273 -18.68 11.04 -2.01
CA ASN A 273 -19.04 9.95 -2.93
C ASN A 273 -18.05 9.82 -4.09
#